data_AF-A0A257VTD8-F1
#
_entry.id   AF-A0A257VTD8-F1
#
_cell.length_a   1.000
_cell.length_b   1.000
_cell.length_c   1.000
_cell.angle_alpha   90.00
_cell.angle_beta   90.00
_cell.angle_gamma   90.00
#
_symmetry.space_group_name_H-M   'P 1'
#
loop_
_entity.id
_entity.type
_entity.pdbx_description
1 polymer ?
#
loop_
_entity_poly.entity_id
_entity_poly.type
_entity_poly.pdbx_seq_one_letter_code
_entity_poly.pdbx_strand_id
1 'polypeptide(L)'
;WADWLAEAKAQVPGVFVGMTTAGHEKMEIEAGGPRALVDGYQRVADMGLGCEGHYGEGAGVEHMMKAMKLLPKGTRFAHGIQVIESEDAIEQVRALGKPLIMAPYINISLGGVIHYKDGKPHHKLQLNPETGQLILDESTGKPLREDRIVNNYIDTLEEHPIWTLMRDYHLPIGLMSDDPQQGGIDYKDQVKLLAGVGKRRNSVAPIDASIMLPLTAEELTVCNLNALEVAFCEPEVKMELVGKIAAWAKEHHIQVEHPLLAEYAQQKKWGHWVRDDPQDGHDGWSAGRG
;
A
#
# COMPACT_ATOMS: atom_id res chain seq x y z
N TRP A 1 17.79 -10.83 25.40
CA TRP A 1 17.47 -10.48 24.01
C TRP A 1 18.20 -9.20 23.70
N ALA A 2 19.08 -9.19 22.69
CA ALA A 2 19.66 -7.94 22.19
C ALA A 2 18.52 -7.02 21.74
N ASP A 3 18.62 -5.72 22.04
CA ASP A 3 17.64 -4.73 21.56
C ASP A 3 18.02 -4.33 20.14
N TRP A 4 17.98 -5.31 19.23
CA TRP A 4 18.43 -5.15 17.85
C TRP A 4 17.72 -3.97 17.16
N LEU A 5 16.48 -3.67 17.57
CA LEU A 5 15.69 -2.57 17.01
C LEU A 5 16.25 -1.21 17.45
N ALA A 6 16.58 -1.05 18.74
CA ALA A 6 17.26 0.15 19.22
C ALA A 6 18.69 0.26 18.63
N GLU A 7 19.40 -0.85 18.50
CA GLU A 7 20.73 -0.90 17.88
C GLU A 7 20.68 -0.51 16.40
N ALA A 8 19.73 -1.04 15.62
CA ALA A 8 19.55 -0.71 14.21
C ALA A 8 19.24 0.78 14.01
N LYS A 9 18.35 1.33 14.84
CA LYS A 9 18.03 2.77 14.83
C LYS A 9 19.25 3.63 15.18
N ALA A 10 20.09 3.19 16.12
CA ALA A 10 21.27 3.94 16.55
C ALA A 10 22.42 3.88 15.54
N GLN A 11 22.59 2.78 14.80
CA GLN A 11 23.68 2.61 13.85
C GLN A 11 23.52 3.47 12.59
N VAL A 12 22.29 3.63 12.10
CA VAL A 12 22.01 4.38 10.87
C VAL A 12 20.77 5.29 11.02
N PRO A 13 20.88 6.38 11.81
CA PRO A 13 19.76 7.31 12.02
C PRO A 13 19.22 7.83 10.69
N GLY A 14 17.89 7.82 10.54
CA GLY A 14 17.21 8.27 9.32
C GLY A 14 17.19 7.28 8.15
N VAL A 15 17.88 6.14 8.24
CA VAL A 15 17.80 5.06 7.24
C VAL A 15 16.83 3.96 7.70
N PHE A 16 16.89 3.58 8.98
CA PHE A 16 15.93 2.63 9.55
C PHE A 16 14.64 3.35 9.93
N VAL A 17 13.64 3.28 9.06
CA VAL A 17 12.38 4.04 9.18
C VAL A 17 11.19 3.21 9.68
N GLY A 18 11.34 1.88 9.78
CA GLY A 18 10.25 1.01 10.17
C GLY A 18 10.58 -0.48 10.18
N MET A 19 9.58 -1.29 10.49
CA MET A 19 9.63 -2.75 10.49
C MET A 19 8.47 -3.31 9.67
N THR A 20 8.72 -4.43 9.00
CA THR A 20 7.68 -5.22 8.33
C THR A 20 7.69 -6.67 8.84
N THR A 21 6.54 -7.34 8.83
CA THR A 21 6.47 -8.80 8.90
C THR A 21 6.12 -9.35 7.53
N ALA A 22 6.92 -10.32 7.10
CA ALA A 22 6.80 -10.99 5.81
C ALA A 22 7.10 -12.49 5.98
N GLY A 23 6.96 -13.24 4.89
CA GLY A 23 7.13 -14.69 4.85
C GLY A 23 5.81 -15.41 4.64
N HIS A 24 5.77 -16.71 4.89
CA HIS A 24 4.58 -17.49 4.61
C HIS A 24 3.49 -17.23 5.66
N GLU A 25 2.43 -16.49 5.32
CA GLU A 25 1.37 -16.08 6.27
C GLU A 25 0.75 -17.25 7.07
N LYS A 26 0.69 -18.46 6.50
CA LYS A 26 0.23 -19.66 7.21
C LYS A 26 1.10 -19.99 8.44
N MET A 27 2.41 -19.82 8.34
CA MET A 27 3.32 -20.03 9.48
C MET A 27 3.08 -18.98 10.57
N GLU A 28 2.72 -17.75 10.20
CA GLU A 28 2.33 -16.72 11.16
C GLU A 28 1.07 -17.15 11.93
N ILE A 29 0.05 -17.64 11.23
CA ILE A 29 -1.17 -18.17 11.87
C ILE A 29 -0.82 -19.30 12.86
N GLU A 30 0.04 -20.24 12.45
CA GLU A 30 0.48 -21.34 13.31
C GLU A 30 1.26 -20.84 14.54
N ALA A 31 1.95 -19.70 14.43
CA ALA A 31 2.65 -19.04 15.52
C ALA A 31 1.75 -18.13 16.39
N GLY A 32 0.44 -18.08 16.14
CA GLY A 32 -0.54 -17.28 16.90
C GLY A 32 -1.13 -16.09 16.14
N GLY A 33 -0.73 -15.89 14.88
CA GLY A 33 -1.21 -14.85 13.98
C GLY A 33 -0.85 -13.43 14.44
N PRO A 34 -1.65 -12.41 14.06
CA PRO A 34 -1.33 -11.02 14.37
C PRO A 34 -1.28 -10.75 15.88
N ARG A 35 -1.97 -11.57 16.69
CA ARG A 35 -1.96 -11.46 18.15
C ARG A 35 -0.57 -11.71 18.75
N ALA A 36 0.20 -12.63 18.17
CA ALA A 36 1.56 -12.93 18.64
C ALA A 36 2.55 -11.79 18.34
N LEU A 37 2.18 -10.88 17.44
CA LEU A 37 3.03 -9.78 16.98
C LEU A 37 2.70 -8.43 17.62
N VAL A 38 1.56 -8.31 18.32
CA VAL A 38 1.06 -7.04 18.89
C VAL A 38 2.12 -6.31 19.70
N ASP A 39 2.79 -6.99 20.63
CA ASP A 39 3.78 -6.36 21.50
C ASP A 39 5.01 -5.86 20.71
N GLY A 40 5.39 -6.58 19.65
CA GLY A 40 6.48 -6.19 18.76
C GLY A 40 6.12 -4.94 17.96
N TYR A 41 4.93 -4.92 17.36
CA TYR A 41 4.43 -3.75 16.62
C TYR A 41 4.24 -2.54 17.53
N GLN A 42 3.69 -2.73 18.73
CA GLN A 42 3.51 -1.64 19.69
C GLN A 42 4.86 -1.03 20.07
N ARG A 43 5.88 -1.86 20.31
CA ARG A 43 7.24 -1.38 20.58
C ARG A 43 7.82 -0.56 19.41
N VAL A 44 7.65 -1.00 18.16
CA VAL A 44 8.10 -0.26 16.98
C VAL A 44 7.39 1.10 16.91
N ALA A 45 6.08 1.12 17.12
CA ALA A 45 5.29 2.35 17.14
C ALA A 45 5.72 3.31 18.28
N ASP A 46 5.97 2.80 19.48
CA ASP A 46 6.44 3.58 20.64
C ASP A 46 7.82 4.22 20.38
N MET A 47 8.62 3.64 19.48
CA MET A 47 9.89 4.19 19.03
C MET A 47 9.76 5.26 17.93
N GLY A 48 8.53 5.58 17.51
CA GLY A 48 8.24 6.51 16.42
C GLY A 48 8.58 5.95 15.04
N LEU A 49 8.66 4.63 14.90
CA LEU A 49 9.00 3.95 13.65
C LEU A 49 7.74 3.45 12.93
N GLY A 50 7.84 3.33 11.60
CA GLY A 50 6.77 2.80 10.76
C GLY A 50 6.55 1.30 10.97
N CYS A 51 5.30 0.87 10.79
CA CYS A 51 4.90 -0.53 10.85
C CYS A 51 4.22 -0.94 9.54
N GLU A 52 4.65 -2.05 8.95
CA GLU A 52 4.00 -2.68 7.81
C GLU A 52 3.74 -4.15 8.12
N GLY A 53 2.67 -4.73 7.58
CA GLY A 53 2.44 -6.16 7.65
C GLY A 53 1.92 -6.71 6.33
N HIS A 54 2.42 -7.89 5.97
CA HIS A 54 1.94 -8.66 4.81
C HIS A 54 0.71 -9.45 5.24
N TYR A 55 -0.45 -9.02 4.78
CA TYR A 55 -1.73 -9.61 5.17
C TYR A 55 -2.71 -9.65 3.99
N GLY A 56 -3.44 -10.77 3.89
CA GLY A 56 -4.44 -10.95 2.84
C GLY A 56 -3.80 -11.27 1.49
N GLU A 57 -2.60 -11.85 1.46
CA GLU A 57 -1.98 -12.39 0.27
C GLU A 57 -2.39 -13.84 0.00
N GLY A 58 -2.48 -14.66 1.05
CA GLY A 58 -2.72 -16.10 0.89
C GLY A 58 -3.36 -16.84 2.06
N ALA A 59 -3.48 -16.24 3.24
CA ALA A 59 -4.04 -16.95 4.40
C ALA A 59 -5.57 -16.82 4.57
N GLY A 60 -6.20 -15.87 3.87
CA GLY A 60 -7.63 -15.52 3.97
C GLY A 60 -7.83 -14.10 4.51
N VAL A 61 -8.92 -13.45 4.11
CA VAL A 61 -9.26 -12.08 4.52
C VAL A 61 -9.39 -11.89 6.03
N GLU A 62 -9.79 -12.93 6.76
CA GLU A 62 -9.99 -12.90 8.21
C GLU A 62 -8.68 -12.65 8.95
N HIS A 63 -7.56 -13.13 8.39
CA HIS A 63 -6.23 -12.90 8.92
C HIS A 63 -5.90 -11.40 8.91
N MET A 64 -6.18 -10.75 7.78
CA MET A 64 -6.00 -9.31 7.62
C MET A 64 -6.95 -8.50 8.51
N MET A 65 -8.24 -8.86 8.58
CA MET A 65 -9.20 -8.19 9.47
C MET A 65 -8.75 -8.25 10.94
N LYS A 66 -8.22 -9.40 11.37
CA LYS A 66 -7.64 -9.54 12.71
C LYS A 66 -6.42 -8.64 12.90
N ALA A 67 -5.56 -8.51 11.90
CA ALA A 67 -4.40 -7.61 11.94
C ALA A 67 -4.84 -6.13 12.04
N MET A 68 -5.79 -5.68 11.22
CA MET A 68 -6.35 -4.32 11.25
C MET A 68 -6.92 -3.95 12.63
N LYS A 69 -7.50 -4.92 13.34
CA LYS A 69 -8.07 -4.73 14.68
C LYS A 69 -7.02 -4.70 15.80
N LEU A 70 -5.96 -5.51 15.68
CA LEU A 70 -5.02 -5.76 16.78
C LEU A 70 -3.75 -4.92 16.71
N LEU A 71 -3.27 -4.63 15.50
CA LEU A 71 -2.02 -3.90 15.32
C LEU A 71 -2.24 -2.39 15.54
N PRO A 72 -1.17 -1.62 15.83
CA PRO A 72 -1.27 -0.19 15.98
C PRO A 72 -1.93 0.47 14.77
N LYS A 73 -2.74 1.51 15.00
CA LYS A 73 -3.42 2.27 13.93
C LYS A 73 -2.47 2.84 12.88
N GLY A 74 -1.20 3.02 13.23
CA GLY A 74 -0.14 3.48 12.33
C GLY A 74 0.25 2.47 11.24
N THR A 75 -0.07 1.19 11.41
CA THR A 75 0.34 0.11 10.51
C THR A 75 -0.27 0.26 9.12
N ARG A 76 0.55 0.05 8.08
CA ARG A 76 0.09 -0.09 6.68
C ARG A 76 0.11 -1.56 6.26
N PHE A 77 -0.66 -1.92 5.24
CA PHE A 77 -0.85 -3.31 4.83
C PHE A 77 -0.38 -3.54 3.40
N ALA A 78 0.45 -4.56 3.22
CA ALA A 78 0.96 -5.00 1.93
C ALA A 78 0.10 -6.12 1.34
N HIS A 79 0.04 -6.17 0.01
CA HIS A 79 -0.80 -7.05 -0.82
C HIS A 79 -2.30 -6.82 -0.64
N GLY A 80 -2.92 -7.34 0.41
CA GLY A 80 -4.36 -7.15 0.67
C GLY A 80 -5.30 -7.60 -0.46
N ILE A 81 -4.86 -8.49 -1.35
CA ILE A 81 -5.67 -8.92 -2.51
C ILE A 81 -6.95 -9.63 -2.06
N GLN A 82 -6.91 -10.34 -0.94
CA GLN A 82 -8.03 -11.07 -0.36
C GLN A 82 -9.07 -10.16 0.30
N VAL A 83 -8.85 -8.84 0.39
CA VAL A 83 -9.89 -7.88 0.85
C VAL A 83 -11.17 -8.01 0.03
N ILE A 84 -11.05 -8.39 -1.25
CA ILE A 84 -12.21 -8.62 -2.12
C ILE A 84 -13.16 -9.73 -1.63
N GLU A 85 -12.71 -10.60 -0.73
CA GLU A 85 -13.48 -11.73 -0.19
C GLU A 85 -14.55 -11.30 0.83
N SER A 86 -14.54 -10.04 1.29
CA SER A 86 -15.46 -9.56 2.33
C SER A 86 -15.75 -8.06 2.20
N GLU A 87 -17.04 -7.71 2.08
CA GLU A 87 -17.49 -6.32 2.13
C GLU A 87 -17.11 -5.65 3.47
N ASP A 88 -17.18 -6.39 4.58
CA ASP A 88 -16.74 -5.89 5.89
C ASP A 88 -15.25 -5.57 5.92
N ALA A 89 -14.42 -6.35 5.22
CA ALA A 89 -13.00 -6.06 5.09
C ALA A 89 -12.75 -4.79 4.25
N ILE A 90 -13.50 -4.61 3.16
CA ILE A 90 -13.47 -3.39 2.34
C ILE A 90 -13.84 -2.17 3.19
N GLU A 91 -14.91 -2.24 3.98
CA GLU A 91 -15.31 -1.15 4.87
C GLU A 91 -14.27 -0.89 5.97
N GLN A 92 -13.64 -1.93 6.52
CA GLN A 92 -12.56 -1.75 7.50
C GLN A 92 -11.34 -1.06 6.89
N VAL A 93 -10.92 -1.45 5.68
CA VAL A 93 -9.82 -0.77 4.96
C VAL A 93 -10.17 0.69 4.71
N ARG A 94 -11.41 0.98 4.29
CA ARG A 94 -11.88 2.36 4.09
C ARG A 94 -11.86 3.14 5.41
N ALA A 95 -12.34 2.54 6.50
CA ALA A 95 -12.38 3.16 7.82
C ALA A 95 -10.99 3.39 8.43
N LEU A 96 -9.98 2.58 8.06
CA LEU A 96 -8.59 2.83 8.42
C LEU A 96 -8.06 4.13 7.80
N GLY A 97 -8.64 4.58 6.69
CA GLY A 97 -8.21 5.78 5.97
C GLY A 97 -6.77 5.66 5.47
N LYS A 98 -6.31 4.44 5.15
CA LYS A 98 -4.94 4.17 4.70
C LYS A 98 -4.93 3.37 3.40
N PRO A 99 -4.09 3.76 2.45
CA PRO A 99 -3.80 2.96 1.26
C PRO A 99 -3.36 1.52 1.56
N LEU A 100 -3.86 0.58 0.76
CA LEU A 100 -3.25 -0.74 0.60
C LEU A 100 -2.07 -0.65 -0.35
N ILE A 101 -0.94 -1.28 -0.04
CA ILE A 101 0.22 -1.32 -0.92
C ILE A 101 0.23 -2.64 -1.68
N MET A 102 -0.13 -2.62 -2.96
CA MET A 102 -0.31 -3.83 -3.77
C MET A 102 0.88 -4.10 -4.69
N ALA A 103 1.12 -5.39 -4.95
CA ALA A 103 2.16 -5.85 -5.88
C ALA A 103 1.56 -6.81 -6.93
N PRO A 104 0.79 -6.30 -7.92
CA PRO A 104 -0.01 -7.16 -8.78
C PRO A 104 0.77 -8.25 -9.52
N TYR A 105 1.98 -7.94 -9.99
CA TYR A 105 2.77 -8.92 -10.72
C TYR A 105 3.27 -10.06 -9.84
N ILE A 106 3.80 -9.77 -8.64
CA ILE A 106 4.27 -10.82 -7.74
C ILE A 106 3.09 -11.68 -7.26
N ASN A 107 1.92 -11.07 -7.03
CA ASN A 107 0.73 -11.80 -6.65
C ASN A 107 0.35 -12.83 -7.73
N ILE A 108 0.48 -12.51 -9.01
CA ILE A 108 0.31 -13.50 -10.09
C ILE A 108 1.45 -14.51 -10.11
N SER A 109 2.70 -14.05 -10.05
CA SER A 109 3.89 -14.91 -10.17
C SER A 109 3.99 -15.96 -9.06
N LEU A 110 3.50 -15.65 -7.86
CA LEU A 110 3.48 -16.56 -6.71
C LEU A 110 2.21 -17.41 -6.65
N GLY A 111 1.25 -17.21 -7.55
CA GLY A 111 -0.04 -17.90 -7.54
C GLY A 111 -0.91 -17.46 -6.37
N GLY A 112 -1.11 -16.14 -6.22
CA GLY A 112 -2.02 -15.54 -5.25
C GLY A 112 -3.42 -16.13 -5.38
N VAL A 113 -4.09 -16.31 -4.25
CA VAL A 113 -5.34 -17.06 -4.16
C VAL A 113 -6.46 -16.20 -3.61
N ILE A 114 -7.59 -16.19 -4.31
CA ILE A 114 -8.85 -15.67 -3.81
C ILE A 114 -9.79 -16.84 -3.56
N HIS A 115 -10.50 -16.81 -2.44
CA HIS A 115 -11.46 -17.83 -2.04
C HIS A 115 -12.86 -17.48 -2.55
N TYR A 116 -13.55 -18.48 -3.10
CA TYR A 116 -14.88 -18.32 -3.67
C TYR A 116 -15.89 -19.28 -3.05
N LYS A 117 -17.12 -18.79 -2.86
CA LYS A 117 -18.30 -19.58 -2.52
C LYS A 117 -19.40 -19.25 -3.52
N ASP A 118 -19.98 -20.27 -4.15
CA ASP A 118 -21.06 -20.12 -5.13
C ASP A 118 -20.74 -19.10 -6.24
N GLY A 119 -19.48 -19.08 -6.70
CA GLY A 119 -19.02 -18.21 -7.78
C GLY A 119 -18.76 -16.76 -7.38
N LYS A 120 -18.77 -16.42 -6.09
CA LYS A 120 -18.43 -15.08 -5.58
C LYS A 120 -17.26 -15.13 -4.59
N PRO A 121 -16.41 -14.08 -4.51
CA PRO A 121 -15.41 -13.95 -3.46
C PRO A 121 -16.05 -14.11 -2.07
N HIS A 122 -15.41 -14.87 -1.19
CA HIS A 122 -15.96 -15.19 0.12
C HIS A 122 -14.88 -15.54 1.13
N HIS A 123 -15.16 -15.27 2.40
CA HIS A 123 -14.29 -15.68 3.50
C HIS A 123 -14.09 -17.21 3.51
N LYS A 124 -12.91 -17.65 3.90
CA LYS A 124 -12.48 -19.06 3.93
C LYS A 124 -12.92 -19.77 5.21
N LEU A 125 -12.98 -19.03 6.31
CA LEU A 125 -13.20 -19.51 7.66
C LEU A 125 -14.57 -19.09 8.15
N GLN A 126 -15.24 -19.97 8.88
CA GLN A 126 -16.56 -19.65 9.42
C GLN A 126 -16.45 -18.54 10.46
N LEU A 127 -17.27 -17.51 10.31
CA LEU A 127 -17.39 -16.39 11.23
C LEU A 127 -18.75 -16.46 11.94
N ASN A 128 -18.76 -16.18 13.24
CA ASN A 128 -20.00 -15.98 13.98
C ASN A 128 -20.68 -14.70 13.46
N PRO A 129 -21.92 -14.78 12.97
CA PRO A 129 -22.56 -13.65 12.27
C PRO A 129 -22.90 -12.46 13.17
N GLU A 130 -22.99 -12.67 14.48
CA GLU A 130 -23.29 -11.60 15.44
C GLU A 130 -22.02 -10.88 15.90
N THR A 131 -20.89 -11.58 15.96
CA THR A 131 -19.65 -11.08 16.59
C THR A 131 -18.50 -10.88 15.61
N GLY A 132 -18.59 -11.45 14.40
CA GLY A 132 -17.50 -11.48 13.41
C GLY A 132 -16.28 -12.30 13.86
N GLN A 133 -16.39 -13.11 14.91
CA GLN A 133 -15.28 -13.92 15.42
C GLN A 133 -15.19 -15.27 14.72
N LEU A 134 -13.97 -15.80 14.55
CA LEU A 134 -13.74 -17.15 14.03
C LEU A 134 -14.44 -18.19 14.90
N ILE A 135 -15.22 -19.07 14.27
CA ILE A 135 -15.78 -20.23 14.93
C ILE A 135 -14.69 -21.30 15.00
N LEU A 136 -14.44 -21.82 16.20
CA LEU A 136 -13.43 -22.86 16.42
C LEU A 136 -14.11 -24.23 16.53
N ASP A 137 -13.46 -25.24 15.95
CA ASP A 137 -13.78 -26.63 16.16
C ASP A 137 -13.48 -27.00 17.63
N GLU A 138 -14.49 -27.47 18.37
CA GLU A 138 -14.36 -27.75 19.81
C GLU A 138 -13.32 -28.84 20.13
N SER A 139 -13.10 -29.79 19.20
CA SER A 139 -12.21 -30.93 19.43
C SER A 139 -10.74 -30.60 19.16
N THR A 140 -10.47 -29.69 18.21
CA THR A 140 -9.12 -29.34 17.77
C THR A 140 -8.68 -27.94 18.16
N GLY A 141 -9.62 -27.08 18.55
CA GLY A 141 -9.40 -25.65 18.79
C GLY A 141 -9.04 -24.85 17.53
N LYS A 142 -9.13 -25.44 16.34
CA LYS A 142 -8.76 -24.81 15.07
C LYS A 142 -9.97 -24.08 14.45
N PRO A 143 -9.76 -22.99 13.69
CA PRO A 143 -10.85 -22.34 12.96
C PRO A 143 -11.54 -23.30 11.99
N LEU A 144 -12.87 -23.31 12.02
CA LEU A 144 -13.69 -24.05 11.07
C LEU A 144 -13.60 -23.41 9.67
N ARG A 145 -13.51 -24.25 8.64
CA ARG A 145 -13.59 -23.78 7.25
C ARG A 145 -15.04 -23.73 6.80
N GLU A 146 -15.35 -22.77 5.95
CA GLU A 146 -16.62 -22.75 5.22
C GLU A 146 -16.70 -23.95 4.27
N ASP A 147 -17.89 -24.56 4.19
CA ASP A 147 -18.14 -25.63 3.24
C ASP A 147 -18.15 -25.08 1.81
N ARG A 148 -17.64 -25.89 0.87
CA ARG A 148 -17.64 -25.60 -0.58
C ARG A 148 -16.82 -24.37 -1.02
N ILE A 149 -15.85 -23.95 -0.21
CA ILE A 149 -14.88 -22.96 -0.66
C ILE A 149 -13.99 -23.54 -1.76
N VAL A 150 -13.88 -22.80 -2.85
CA VAL A 150 -12.96 -23.09 -3.95
C VAL A 150 -11.84 -22.06 -3.93
N ASN A 151 -10.60 -22.54 -4.02
CA ASN A 151 -9.45 -21.67 -4.24
C ASN A 151 -9.36 -21.31 -5.72
N ASN A 152 -9.36 -20.01 -6.02
CA ASN A 152 -9.12 -19.51 -7.36
C ASN A 152 -7.75 -18.83 -7.40
N TYR A 153 -6.83 -19.38 -8.19
CA TYR A 153 -5.52 -18.77 -8.42
C TYR A 153 -5.66 -17.60 -9.39
N ILE A 154 -4.95 -16.51 -9.12
CA ILE A 154 -4.91 -15.35 -10.00
C ILE A 154 -3.83 -15.61 -11.05
N ASP A 155 -4.24 -15.97 -12.25
CA ASP A 155 -3.32 -16.33 -13.34
C ASP A 155 -3.06 -15.16 -14.29
N THR A 156 -3.92 -14.15 -14.26
CA THR A 156 -3.88 -12.99 -15.16
C THR A 156 -4.06 -11.67 -14.42
N LEU A 157 -3.69 -10.56 -15.07
CA LEU A 157 -3.91 -9.21 -14.49
C LEU A 157 -5.37 -8.84 -14.49
N GLU A 158 -6.13 -9.35 -15.44
CA GLU A 158 -7.55 -9.12 -15.61
C GLU A 158 -8.35 -9.77 -14.46
N GLU A 159 -7.89 -10.92 -13.96
CA GLU A 159 -8.44 -11.58 -12.76
C GLU A 159 -7.97 -10.94 -11.44
N HIS A 160 -6.93 -10.11 -11.48
CA HIS A 160 -6.37 -9.54 -10.27
C HIS A 160 -7.36 -8.55 -9.62
N PRO A 161 -7.64 -8.66 -8.30
CA PRO A 161 -8.70 -7.88 -7.65
C PRO A 161 -8.40 -6.38 -7.52
N ILE A 162 -7.19 -5.95 -7.87
CA ILE A 162 -6.78 -4.54 -7.84
C ILE A 162 -7.76 -3.64 -8.60
N TRP A 163 -8.27 -4.08 -9.75
CA TRP A 163 -9.16 -3.26 -10.57
C TRP A 163 -10.49 -3.04 -9.89
N THR A 164 -11.11 -4.10 -9.38
CA THR A 164 -12.38 -4.02 -8.66
C THR A 164 -12.23 -3.23 -7.36
N LEU A 165 -11.16 -3.49 -6.58
CA LEU A 165 -10.90 -2.76 -5.34
C LEU A 165 -10.65 -1.26 -5.58
N MET A 166 -9.91 -0.91 -6.62
CA MET A 166 -9.61 0.49 -6.97
C MET A 166 -10.78 1.21 -7.63
N ARG A 167 -11.43 0.59 -8.62
CA ARG A 167 -12.39 1.26 -9.52
C ARG A 167 -13.82 1.13 -9.03
N ASP A 168 -14.19 -0.04 -8.51
CA ASP A 168 -15.58 -0.31 -8.11
C ASP A 168 -15.78 0.03 -6.62
N TYR A 169 -14.80 -0.28 -5.77
CA TYR A 169 -14.86 0.00 -4.34
C TYR A 169 -14.15 1.28 -3.89
N HIS A 170 -13.45 1.95 -4.81
CA HIS A 170 -12.72 3.21 -4.57
C HIS A 170 -11.75 3.13 -3.38
N LEU A 171 -11.13 1.97 -3.16
CA LEU A 171 -10.11 1.84 -2.12
C LEU A 171 -8.84 2.60 -2.53
N PRO A 172 -8.19 3.30 -1.59
CA PRO A 172 -6.88 3.88 -1.85
C PRO A 172 -5.86 2.75 -2.01
N ILE A 173 -5.19 2.72 -3.16
CA ILE A 173 -4.17 1.71 -3.49
C ILE A 173 -2.89 2.42 -3.88
N GLY A 174 -1.77 1.98 -3.32
CA GLY A 174 -0.42 2.27 -3.81
C GLY A 174 0.18 1.03 -4.49
N LEU A 175 1.15 1.22 -5.37
CA LEU A 175 1.80 0.14 -6.10
C LEU A 175 3.23 -0.09 -5.60
N MET A 176 3.66 -1.35 -5.53
CA MET A 176 5.05 -1.76 -5.26
C MET A 176 5.46 -2.95 -6.13
N SER A 177 6.77 -3.19 -6.32
CA SER A 177 7.30 -4.32 -7.08
C SER A 177 7.49 -5.61 -6.27
N ASP A 178 7.51 -5.49 -4.94
CA ASP A 178 7.91 -6.54 -4.00
C ASP A 178 9.35 -7.03 -4.27
N ASP A 179 9.55 -8.27 -4.76
CA ASP A 179 10.86 -8.89 -4.97
C ASP A 179 11.29 -8.96 -6.47
N PRO A 180 11.80 -7.88 -7.09
CA PRO A 180 12.18 -7.88 -8.51
C PRO A 180 13.31 -8.87 -8.86
N GLN A 181 14.07 -9.34 -7.86
CA GLN A 181 15.16 -10.30 -8.04
C GLN A 181 14.73 -11.77 -7.81
N GLN A 182 13.57 -12.02 -7.21
CA GLN A 182 13.11 -13.36 -6.82
C GLN A 182 11.81 -13.77 -7.52
N GLY A 183 11.69 -13.46 -8.80
CA GLY A 183 10.52 -13.82 -9.60
C GLY A 183 9.58 -12.65 -9.87
N GLY A 184 9.76 -11.50 -9.21
CA GLY A 184 9.10 -10.26 -9.56
C GLY A 184 9.66 -9.57 -10.81
N ILE A 185 9.19 -8.35 -11.04
CA ILE A 185 9.73 -7.41 -12.04
C ILE A 185 9.98 -6.07 -11.36
N ASP A 186 10.86 -5.25 -11.94
CA ASP A 186 11.05 -3.91 -11.42
C ASP A 186 9.76 -3.06 -11.53
N TYR A 187 9.69 -2.00 -10.72
CA TYR A 187 8.50 -1.14 -10.66
C TYR A 187 8.13 -0.55 -12.02
N LYS A 188 9.12 -0.18 -12.85
CA LYS A 188 8.89 0.42 -14.17
C LYS A 188 8.22 -0.59 -15.09
N ASP A 189 8.69 -1.84 -15.09
CA ASP A 189 8.10 -2.91 -15.88
C ASP A 189 6.73 -3.33 -15.36
N GLN A 190 6.49 -3.27 -14.05
CA GLN A 190 5.14 -3.46 -13.48
C GLN A 190 4.17 -2.37 -13.95
N VAL A 191 4.56 -1.10 -13.90
CA VAL A 191 3.71 0.01 -14.37
C VAL A 191 3.41 -0.13 -15.86
N LYS A 192 4.43 -0.43 -16.69
CA LYS A 192 4.22 -0.71 -18.11
C LYS A 192 3.24 -1.86 -18.33
N LEU A 193 3.43 -2.96 -17.60
CA LEU A 193 2.56 -4.13 -17.69
C LEU A 193 1.10 -3.79 -17.35
N LEU A 194 0.87 -3.07 -16.24
CA LEU A 194 -0.46 -2.60 -15.82
C LEU A 194 -1.07 -1.60 -16.81
N ALA A 195 -0.25 -0.76 -17.43
CA ALA A 195 -0.68 0.19 -18.48
C ALA A 195 -0.89 -0.48 -19.85
N GLY A 196 -0.65 -1.79 -19.99
CA GLY A 196 -0.70 -2.50 -21.27
C GLY A 196 0.38 -2.10 -22.27
N VAL A 197 1.48 -1.54 -21.77
CA VAL A 197 2.64 -1.13 -22.56
C VAL A 197 3.70 -2.23 -22.50
N GLY A 198 4.18 -2.68 -23.66
CA GLY A 198 5.28 -3.65 -23.75
C GLY A 198 4.84 -5.07 -24.07
N LYS A 199 5.77 -6.03 -23.98
CA LYS A 199 5.52 -7.46 -24.26
C LYS A 199 5.40 -8.22 -22.94
N ARG A 200 4.41 -9.12 -22.81
CA ARG A 200 4.41 -10.09 -21.70
C ARG A 200 5.65 -10.98 -21.87
N ARG A 201 6.42 -11.17 -20.80
CA ARG A 201 7.69 -11.93 -20.82
C ARG A 201 7.53 -13.34 -21.41
N ASN A 202 6.33 -13.93 -21.30
CA ASN A 202 6.03 -15.30 -21.71
C ASN A 202 4.89 -15.46 -22.75
N SER A 203 4.34 -14.37 -23.33
CA SER A 203 3.34 -14.50 -24.41
C SER A 203 3.90 -14.02 -25.75
N VAL A 204 3.83 -14.91 -26.75
CA VAL A 204 4.13 -14.59 -28.16
C VAL A 204 2.98 -13.79 -28.78
N ALA A 205 1.78 -13.88 -28.18
CA ALA A 205 0.61 -13.11 -28.59
C ALA A 205 0.71 -11.67 -28.04
N PRO A 206 0.43 -10.64 -28.87
CA PRO A 206 0.22 -9.29 -28.39
C PRO A 206 -0.92 -9.27 -27.36
N ILE A 207 -0.82 -8.35 -26.42
CA ILE A 207 -1.86 -8.11 -25.43
C ILE A 207 -3.13 -7.71 -26.18
N ASP A 208 -4.24 -8.43 -25.97
CA ASP A 208 -5.53 -8.02 -26.51
C ASP A 208 -6.01 -6.77 -25.77
N ALA A 209 -5.80 -5.62 -26.41
CA ALA A 209 -6.20 -4.32 -25.86
C ALA A 209 -7.72 -4.17 -25.69
N SER A 210 -8.53 -5.06 -26.27
CA SER A 210 -9.99 -5.06 -26.09
C SER A 210 -10.44 -5.71 -24.78
N ILE A 211 -9.56 -6.48 -24.13
CA ILE A 211 -9.84 -7.21 -22.88
C ILE A 211 -9.12 -6.56 -21.70
N MET A 212 -8.02 -5.86 -21.95
CA MET A 212 -7.28 -5.17 -20.90
C MET A 212 -7.99 -3.94 -20.38
N LEU A 213 -7.88 -3.79 -19.07
CA LEU A 213 -8.33 -2.65 -18.29
C LEU A 213 -7.10 -1.81 -17.90
N PRO A 214 -6.43 -1.12 -18.85
CA PRO A 214 -5.12 -0.53 -18.61
C PRO A 214 -5.17 0.52 -17.49
N LEU A 215 -4.11 0.56 -16.69
CA LEU A 215 -3.87 1.62 -15.72
C LEU A 215 -3.73 2.97 -16.45
N THR A 216 -4.58 3.94 -16.12
CA THR A 216 -4.49 5.27 -16.71
C THR A 216 -3.38 6.11 -16.07
N ALA A 217 -3.03 7.23 -16.70
CA ALA A 217 -2.05 8.16 -16.13
C ALA A 217 -2.58 8.84 -14.85
N GLU A 218 -3.89 9.12 -14.79
CA GLU A 218 -4.60 9.62 -13.61
C GLU A 218 -4.52 8.60 -12.46
N GLU A 219 -4.86 7.34 -12.72
CA GLU A 219 -4.80 6.27 -11.72
C GLU A 219 -3.38 6.03 -11.23
N LEU A 220 -2.39 6.02 -12.14
CA LEU A 220 -0.99 5.92 -11.75
C LEU A 220 -0.58 7.10 -10.86
N THR A 221 -1.04 8.31 -11.16
CA THR A 221 -0.77 9.50 -10.34
C THR A 221 -1.36 9.33 -8.93
N VAL A 222 -2.62 8.92 -8.83
CA VAL A 222 -3.29 8.63 -7.55
C VAL A 222 -2.57 7.51 -6.79
N CYS A 223 -2.18 6.43 -7.45
CA CYS A 223 -1.42 5.34 -6.83
C CYS A 223 -0.08 5.79 -6.24
N ASN A 224 0.66 6.65 -6.94
CA ASN A 224 1.91 7.20 -6.40
C ASN A 224 1.66 8.15 -5.23
N LEU A 225 0.60 8.95 -5.26
CA LEU A 225 0.23 9.84 -4.15
C LEU A 225 -0.23 9.06 -2.91
N ASN A 226 -1.04 8.01 -3.09
CA ASN A 226 -1.41 7.05 -2.05
C ASN A 226 -0.17 6.40 -1.42
N ALA A 227 0.79 5.95 -2.24
CA ALA A 227 2.05 5.38 -1.72
C ALA A 227 2.85 6.40 -0.88
N LEU A 228 2.87 7.67 -1.28
CA LEU A 228 3.51 8.75 -0.50
C LEU A 228 2.76 9.07 0.80
N GLU A 229 1.44 8.97 0.82
CA GLU A 229 0.64 9.21 2.02
C GLU A 229 1.11 8.34 3.18
N VAL A 230 1.36 7.06 2.91
CA VAL A 230 1.82 6.07 3.90
C VAL A 230 3.33 5.81 3.85
N ALA A 231 4.11 6.66 3.18
CA ALA A 231 5.56 6.58 3.22
C ALA A 231 6.10 6.95 4.60
N PHE A 232 7.06 6.16 5.10
CA PHE A 232 7.81 6.44 6.32
C PHE A 232 8.97 7.40 6.02
N CYS A 233 8.63 8.67 5.81
CA CYS A 233 9.59 9.74 5.58
C CYS A 233 9.13 11.04 6.24
N GLU A 234 10.07 11.97 6.40
CA GLU A 234 9.79 13.30 6.96
C GLU A 234 8.78 14.08 6.09
N PRO A 235 7.93 14.92 6.70
CA PRO A 235 6.93 15.71 5.98
C PRO A 235 7.50 16.55 4.83
N GLU A 236 8.69 17.13 5.01
CA GLU A 236 9.34 17.97 4.01
C GLU A 236 9.75 17.16 2.78
N VAL A 237 10.30 15.95 3.00
CA VAL A 237 10.67 15.02 1.92
C VAL A 237 9.42 14.57 1.18
N LYS A 238 8.34 14.26 1.91
CA LYS A 238 7.04 13.89 1.32
C LYS A 238 6.52 15.01 0.42
N MET A 239 6.53 16.26 0.89
CA MET A 239 6.05 17.41 0.12
C MET A 239 6.93 17.73 -1.10
N GLU A 240 8.25 17.52 -1.01
CA GLU A 240 9.13 17.62 -2.18
C GLU A 240 8.72 16.62 -3.27
N LEU A 241 8.47 15.35 -2.87
CA LEU A 241 8.05 14.30 -3.80
C LEU A 241 6.66 14.57 -4.38
N VAL A 242 5.70 15.04 -3.58
CA VAL A 242 4.39 15.50 -4.06
C VAL A 242 4.55 16.62 -5.09
N GLY A 243 5.47 17.57 -4.87
CA GLY A 243 5.77 18.63 -5.83
C GLY A 243 6.29 18.11 -7.17
N LYS A 244 7.10 17.05 -7.18
CA LYS A 244 7.57 16.38 -8.41
C LYS A 244 6.42 15.71 -9.17
N ILE A 245 5.53 15.02 -8.45
CA ILE A 245 4.33 14.41 -9.07
C ILE A 245 3.41 15.49 -9.63
N ALA A 246 3.18 16.58 -8.89
CA ALA A 246 2.35 17.70 -9.34
C ALA A 246 2.92 18.38 -10.60
N ALA A 247 4.24 18.55 -10.68
CA ALA A 247 4.92 19.10 -11.86
C ALA A 247 4.73 18.18 -13.08
N TRP A 248 4.94 16.87 -12.90
CA TRP A 248 4.73 15.88 -13.96
C TRP A 248 3.27 15.83 -14.44
N ALA A 249 2.31 15.80 -13.51
CA ALA A 249 0.88 15.83 -13.86
C ALA A 249 0.51 17.09 -14.64
N LYS A 250 1.06 18.25 -14.26
CA LYS A 250 0.87 19.51 -14.99
C LYS A 250 1.47 19.47 -16.39
N GLU A 251 2.70 18.97 -16.54
CA GLU A 251 3.40 18.83 -17.82
C GLU A 251 2.61 17.97 -18.82
N HIS A 252 1.97 16.91 -18.33
CA HIS A 252 1.20 15.98 -19.14
C HIS A 252 -0.31 16.23 -19.16
N HIS A 253 -0.77 17.37 -18.65
CA HIS A 253 -2.19 17.76 -18.61
C HIS A 253 -3.11 16.76 -17.87
N ILE A 254 -2.57 16.07 -16.86
CA ILE A 254 -3.29 15.10 -16.03
C ILE A 254 -4.01 15.84 -14.92
N GLN A 255 -5.30 15.55 -14.75
CA GLN A 255 -6.14 16.15 -13.71
C GLN A 255 -6.53 15.08 -12.70
N VAL A 256 -6.11 15.26 -11.44
CA VAL A 256 -6.46 14.38 -10.33
C VAL A 256 -6.76 15.21 -9.09
N GLU A 257 -7.70 14.72 -8.28
CA GLU A 257 -7.98 15.25 -6.95
C GLU A 257 -7.37 14.31 -5.92
N HIS A 258 -6.56 14.87 -5.01
CA HIS A 258 -5.92 14.10 -3.95
C HIS A 258 -5.62 14.99 -2.74
N PRO A 259 -5.81 14.51 -1.49
CA PRO A 259 -5.54 15.30 -0.29
C PRO A 259 -4.13 15.92 -0.26
N LEU A 260 -3.09 15.13 -0.57
CA LEU A 260 -1.71 15.63 -0.64
C LEU A 260 -1.48 16.74 -1.67
N LEU A 261 -2.17 16.72 -2.82
CA LEU A 261 -2.06 17.80 -3.81
C LEU A 261 -2.75 19.07 -3.31
N ALA A 262 -3.89 18.94 -2.62
CA ALA A 262 -4.57 20.06 -2.00
C ALA A 262 -3.70 20.69 -0.90
N GLU A 263 -3.07 19.87 -0.05
CA GLU A 263 -2.13 20.31 0.98
C GLU A 263 -0.92 21.04 0.36
N TYR A 264 -0.27 20.43 -0.63
CA TYR A 264 0.86 21.04 -1.34
C TYR A 264 0.50 22.39 -1.97
N ALA A 265 -0.67 22.48 -2.61
CA ALA A 265 -1.16 23.72 -3.19
C ALA A 265 -1.42 24.80 -2.13
N GLN A 266 -1.93 24.43 -0.96
CA GLN A 266 -2.08 25.36 0.16
C GLN A 266 -0.71 25.87 0.62
N GLN A 267 0.25 24.99 0.92
CA GLN A 267 1.59 25.38 1.37
C GLN A 267 2.29 26.34 0.39
N LYS A 268 2.14 26.13 -0.93
CA LYS A 268 2.68 27.06 -1.94
C LYS A 268 1.97 28.41 -1.99
N LYS A 269 0.67 28.48 -1.69
CA LYS A 269 -0.06 29.75 -1.55
C LYS A 269 0.41 30.54 -0.33
N TRP A 270 0.72 29.85 0.78
CA TRP A 270 1.34 30.45 1.96
C TRP A 270 2.81 30.82 1.75
N GLY A 271 3.46 30.22 0.75
CA GLY A 271 4.87 30.43 0.38
C GLY A 271 5.19 31.69 -0.44
N HIS A 272 4.24 32.59 -0.68
CA HIS A 272 4.55 33.95 -1.14
C HIS A 272 4.51 34.93 0.06
N TRP A 273 5.70 35.48 0.38
CA TRP A 273 6.02 36.56 1.35
C TRP A 273 6.48 36.16 2.77
N VAL A 274 7.60 35.43 2.86
CA VAL A 274 8.75 35.99 3.58
C VAL A 274 9.75 36.40 2.50
N ARG A 275 9.85 37.71 2.27
CA ARG A 275 10.92 38.34 1.51
C ARG A 275 12.26 37.84 2.05
N ASP A 276 12.99 37.05 1.26
CA ASP A 276 14.38 37.42 1.07
C ASP A 276 14.34 38.57 0.06
N ASP A 277 14.55 39.78 0.58
CA ASP A 277 14.66 41.00 -0.20
C ASP A 277 15.96 40.92 -1.01
N PRO A 278 15.91 40.84 -2.35
CA PRO A 278 17.09 41.03 -3.15
C PRO A 278 17.19 42.53 -3.45
N GLN A 279 18.33 43.10 -3.07
CA GLN A 279 18.99 44.25 -3.71
C GLN A 279 18.72 45.68 -3.20
N ASP A 280 19.86 46.34 -2.98
CA ASP A 280 20.18 47.71 -3.36
C ASP A 280 19.79 48.86 -2.44
N GLY A 281 20.59 49.02 -1.38
CA GLY A 281 20.91 50.30 -0.78
C GLY A 281 22.21 50.89 -1.36
N HIS A 282 22.28 51.10 -2.68
CA HIS A 282 23.19 52.07 -3.28
C HIS A 282 22.35 53.22 -3.85
N ASP A 283 22.44 54.39 -3.22
CA ASP A 283 22.60 55.71 -3.86
C ASP A 283 22.39 56.82 -2.83
N GLY A 284 23.44 57.03 -2.02
CA GLY A 284 23.64 58.25 -1.24
C GLY A 284 24.70 59.12 -1.90
N TRP A 285 24.27 59.92 -2.88
CA TRP A 285 25.01 61.05 -3.43
C TRP A 285 25.40 62.01 -2.30
N SER A 286 26.69 62.24 -2.06
CA SER A 286 27.17 63.41 -1.30
C SER A 286 28.28 64.12 -2.07
N ALA A 287 27.96 65.33 -2.49
CA ALA A 287 28.84 66.27 -3.15
C ALA A 287 29.88 66.87 -2.19
N GLY A 288 31.12 67.01 -2.68
CA GLY A 288 31.96 68.19 -2.47
C GLY A 288 32.76 68.32 -1.16
N ARG A 289 34.10 68.24 -1.29
CA ARG A 289 35.08 69.33 -1.05
C ARG A 289 36.48 68.72 -0.83
N GLY A 290 37.48 69.25 -1.53
CA GLY A 290 38.89 68.91 -1.41
C GLY A 290 39.63 69.14 -2.71
#